data_AF-A0A2V9Q6W5-F1
#
_entry.id   AF-A0A2V9Q6W5-F1
#
_cell.length_a   1.000
_cell.length_b   1.000
_cell.length_c   1.000
_cell.angle_alpha   90.00
_cell.angle_beta   90.00
_cell.angle_gamma   90.00
#
_symmetry.space_group_name_H-M   'P 1'
#
loop_
_entity.id
_entity.type
_entity.pdbx_description
1 polymer ?
#
loop_
_entity_poly.entity_id
_entity_poly.type
_entity_poly.pdbx_seq_one_letter_code
_entity_poly.pdbx_strand_id
1 'polypeptide(L)'
;ILDMTDDLFKDDPEAEAYRAHWVDTLEPFFVKNLENVQGDERDVIFISTVYGKDPAGNFYQRLGPINGVHGHRRLNVLFTRAKQQIRVFTSMNYSDLCVDERTRRGVEVLKNYLQFAKTGYLDFASLSGREPDSEFERWVIQLLQEKGYEVEPQLGVAGYFIDIAVRHPDQRGSFI
;
A
#
# COMPACT_ATOMS: atom_id res chain seq x y z
N ILE A 1 -12.12 18.46 7.21
CA ILE A 1 -11.43 17.35 7.92
C ILE A 1 -10.58 17.90 9.03
N LEU A 2 -9.60 18.78 8.76
CA LEU A 2 -8.81 19.43 9.83
C LEU A 2 -9.70 20.07 10.90
N ASP A 3 -10.61 20.95 10.48
CA ASP A 3 -11.54 21.63 11.41
C ASP A 3 -12.42 20.64 12.18
N MET A 4 -12.89 19.56 11.52
CA MET A 4 -13.69 18.52 12.17
C MET A 4 -12.87 17.71 13.16
N THR A 5 -11.59 17.45 12.89
CA THR A 5 -10.70 16.76 13.82
C THR A 5 -10.45 17.64 15.04
N ASP A 6 -10.19 18.93 14.85
CA ASP A 6 -10.03 19.85 15.97
C ASP A 6 -11.29 19.92 16.86
N ASP A 7 -12.48 19.92 16.25
CA ASP A 7 -13.74 19.88 17.02
C ASP A 7 -13.96 18.54 17.74
N LEU A 8 -13.66 17.41 17.08
CA LEU A 8 -13.74 16.09 17.72
C LEU A 8 -12.79 15.95 18.91
N PHE A 9 -11.60 16.53 18.83
CA PHE A 9 -10.64 16.51 19.95
C PHE A 9 -11.15 17.33 21.13
N LYS A 10 -11.81 18.48 20.91
CA LYS A 10 -12.41 19.27 22.01
C LYS A 10 -13.48 18.48 22.77
N ASP A 11 -14.26 17.68 22.05
CA ASP A 11 -15.38 16.92 22.61
C ASP A 11 -14.94 15.57 23.21
N ASP A 12 -13.69 15.15 23.00
CA ASP A 12 -13.11 13.89 23.51
C ASP A 12 -11.88 14.18 24.40
N PRO A 13 -12.04 14.14 25.73
CA PRO A 13 -10.95 14.40 26.67
C PRO A 13 -9.73 13.49 26.52
N GLU A 14 -9.90 12.25 26.04
CA GLU A 14 -8.80 11.30 25.85
C GLU A 14 -7.98 11.68 24.61
N ALA A 15 -8.67 12.05 23.52
CA ALA A 15 -8.01 12.52 22.30
C ALA A 15 -7.24 13.84 22.54
N GLU A 16 -7.82 14.78 23.28
CA GLU A 16 -7.12 16.03 23.60
C GLU A 16 -5.92 15.80 24.53
N ALA A 17 -6.04 14.91 25.52
CA ALA A 17 -4.92 14.53 26.37
C ALA A 17 -3.77 13.91 25.55
N TYR A 18 -4.09 13.05 24.57
CA TYR A 18 -3.11 12.51 23.64
C TYR A 18 -2.43 13.62 22.82
N ARG A 19 -3.20 14.55 22.24
CA ARG A 19 -2.65 15.67 21.47
C ARG A 19 -1.70 16.52 22.31
N ALA A 20 -2.14 16.91 23.50
CA ALA A 20 -1.38 17.73 24.43
C ALA A 20 -0.09 17.04 24.89
N HIS A 21 -0.12 15.71 25.05
CA HIS A 21 1.08 14.94 25.40
C HIS A 21 2.18 15.03 24.33
N TRP A 22 1.82 15.03 23.04
CA TRP A 22 2.77 14.97 21.93
C TRP A 22 3.09 16.33 21.29
N VAL A 23 2.37 17.40 21.61
CA VAL A 23 2.45 18.69 20.89
C VAL A 23 3.85 19.32 20.88
N ASP A 24 4.58 19.22 21.99
CA ASP A 24 5.92 19.82 22.16
C ASP A 24 7.07 18.81 21.92
N THR A 25 6.76 17.67 21.31
CA THR A 25 7.73 16.62 21.00
C THR A 25 8.16 16.65 19.52
N LEU A 26 9.09 15.77 19.14
CA LEU A 26 9.45 15.57 17.73
C LEU A 26 8.40 14.79 16.92
N GLU A 27 7.41 14.19 17.59
CA GLU A 27 6.40 13.33 16.96
C GLU A 27 4.95 13.81 17.25
N PRO A 28 4.60 15.09 17.02
CA PRO A 28 3.26 15.60 17.29
C PRO A 28 2.20 14.88 16.45
N PHE A 29 0.97 14.80 16.95
CA PHE A 29 -0.14 14.33 16.13
C PHE A 29 -0.33 15.24 14.90
N PHE A 30 -0.62 14.65 13.73
CA PHE A 30 -0.85 15.42 12.52
C PHE A 30 -1.99 14.86 11.68
N VAL A 31 -2.63 15.76 10.95
CA VAL A 31 -3.52 15.45 9.82
C VAL A 31 -3.00 16.27 8.64
N LYS A 32 -2.67 15.60 7.54
CA LYS A 32 -2.12 16.24 6.35
C LYS A 32 -2.75 15.62 5.10
N ASN A 33 -2.78 16.37 4.01
CA ASN A 33 -3.14 15.81 2.71
C ASN A 33 -1.96 15.00 2.14
N LEU A 34 -2.23 14.20 1.10
CA LEU A 34 -1.22 13.37 0.43
C LEU A 34 0.01 14.16 -0.03
N GLU A 35 -0.15 15.44 -0.37
CA GLU A 35 0.93 16.25 -0.93
C GLU A 35 1.93 16.74 0.12
N ASN A 36 1.53 16.78 1.39
CA ASN A 36 2.26 17.42 2.47
C ASN A 36 2.88 16.44 3.50
N VAL A 37 2.78 15.12 3.27
CA VAL A 37 3.23 14.09 4.22
C VAL A 37 4.73 13.73 4.10
N GLN A 38 5.52 14.54 3.41
CA GLN A 38 6.93 14.22 3.16
C GLN A 38 7.77 14.38 4.43
N GLY A 39 8.50 13.32 4.79
CA GLY A 39 9.40 13.31 5.95
C GLY A 39 8.71 13.06 7.30
N ASP A 40 7.38 12.95 7.31
CA ASP A 40 6.63 12.56 8.51
C ASP A 40 6.59 11.04 8.66
N GLU A 41 6.90 10.48 9.81
CA GLU A 41 6.78 9.03 10.05
C GLU A 41 6.14 8.77 11.41
N ARG A 42 5.26 7.78 11.50
CA ARG A 42 4.64 7.36 12.77
C ARG A 42 4.58 5.84 12.83
N ASP A 43 4.42 5.30 14.03
CA ASP A 43 4.21 3.86 14.19
C ASP A 43 2.96 3.40 13.46
N VAL A 44 1.88 4.19 13.60
CA VAL A 44 0.60 3.95 12.94
C VAL A 44 0.18 5.14 12.10
N ILE A 45 -0.17 4.90 10.83
CA ILE A 45 -0.74 5.92 9.93
C ILE A 45 -2.17 5.51 9.54
N PHE A 46 -3.08 6.46 9.68
CA PHE A 46 -4.47 6.32 9.22
C PHE A 46 -4.62 7.04 7.87
N ILE A 47 -5.07 6.32 6.85
CA ILE A 47 -5.30 6.84 5.50
C ILE A 47 -6.80 6.88 5.26
N SER A 48 -7.37 8.06 5.04
CA SER A 48 -8.72 8.19 4.51
C SER A 48 -8.64 8.58 3.04
N THR A 49 -9.27 7.80 2.16
CA THR A 49 -9.23 8.10 0.72
C THR A 49 -10.12 9.27 0.33
N VAL A 50 -11.16 9.57 1.12
CA VAL A 50 -12.16 10.64 0.92
C VAL A 50 -12.89 10.67 -0.42
N TYR A 51 -12.60 9.74 -1.33
CA TYR A 51 -13.34 9.48 -2.56
C TYR A 51 -14.45 8.47 -2.32
N GLY A 52 -15.55 8.61 -3.06
CA GLY A 52 -16.71 7.72 -2.98
C GLY A 52 -17.67 7.97 -4.14
N LYS A 53 -18.71 7.14 -4.20
CA LYS A 53 -19.81 7.30 -5.16
C LYS A 53 -20.64 8.53 -4.82
N ASP A 54 -21.17 9.17 -5.85
CA ASP A 54 -22.18 10.22 -5.68
C ASP A 54 -23.53 9.62 -5.18
N PRO A 55 -24.53 10.45 -4.82
CA PRO A 55 -25.84 9.96 -4.41
C PRO A 55 -26.59 9.12 -5.46
N ALA A 56 -26.20 9.20 -6.74
CA ALA A 56 -26.75 8.38 -7.83
C ALA A 56 -25.97 7.06 -8.03
N GLY A 57 -24.94 6.80 -7.22
CA GLY A 57 -24.12 5.60 -7.29
C GLY A 57 -22.98 5.67 -8.31
N ASN A 58 -22.74 6.81 -8.95
CA ASN A 58 -21.67 6.97 -9.93
C ASN A 58 -20.34 7.22 -9.23
N PHE A 59 -19.31 6.51 -9.68
CA PHE A 59 -17.95 6.76 -9.23
C PHE A 59 -17.16 7.54 -10.29
N TYR A 60 -16.68 8.72 -9.91
CA TYR A 60 -15.83 9.54 -10.77
C TYR A 60 -14.37 9.45 -10.30
N GLN A 61 -13.48 8.96 -11.16
CA GLN A 61 -12.03 8.84 -10.91
C GLN A 61 -11.29 10.19 -10.91
N ARG A 62 -11.81 11.20 -10.20
CA ARG A 62 -11.20 12.52 -9.99
C ARG A 62 -10.28 12.47 -8.76
N LEU A 63 -9.26 11.62 -8.81
CA LEU A 63 -8.38 11.28 -7.68
C LEU A 63 -7.28 12.34 -7.41
N GLY A 64 -7.54 13.60 -7.78
CA GLY A 64 -6.64 14.74 -7.60
C GLY A 64 -5.16 14.44 -7.90
N PRO A 65 -4.25 14.58 -6.92
CA PRO A 65 -2.81 14.40 -7.12
C PRO A 65 -2.40 12.98 -7.56
N ILE A 66 -3.26 11.97 -7.35
CA ILE A 66 -3.01 10.58 -7.77
C ILE A 66 -3.11 10.44 -9.30
N ASN A 67 -3.96 11.26 -9.95
CA ASN A 67 -4.06 11.30 -11.41
C ASN A 67 -2.89 12.05 -12.08
N GLY A 68 -1.96 12.61 -11.31
CA GLY A 68 -0.77 13.26 -11.85
C GLY A 68 0.28 12.26 -12.34
N VAL A 69 1.23 12.73 -13.15
CA VAL A 69 2.39 11.95 -13.63
C VAL A 69 3.16 11.29 -12.49
N HIS A 70 3.26 11.98 -11.35
CA HIS A 70 3.98 11.52 -10.16
C HIS A 70 3.06 10.96 -9.06
N GLY A 71 1.79 10.68 -9.36
CA GLY A 71 0.83 10.17 -8.37
C GLY A 71 1.31 8.89 -7.68
N HIS A 72 1.91 7.97 -8.43
CA HIS A 72 2.51 6.74 -7.89
C HIS A 72 3.63 7.02 -6.87
N ARG A 73 4.45 8.06 -7.07
CA ARG A 73 5.51 8.44 -6.11
C ARG A 73 4.91 8.98 -4.82
N ARG A 74 3.82 9.75 -4.91
CA ARG A 74 3.09 10.24 -3.73
C ARG A 74 2.49 9.10 -2.93
N LEU A 75 1.92 8.10 -3.60
CA LEU A 75 1.41 6.90 -2.93
C LEU A 75 2.52 6.09 -2.26
N ASN A 76 3.66 5.88 -2.93
CA ASN A 76 4.82 5.24 -2.30
C ASN A 76 5.26 6.01 -1.06
N VAL A 77 5.38 7.34 -1.17
CA VAL A 77 5.69 8.21 -0.04
C VAL A 77 4.70 7.96 1.09
N LEU A 78 3.38 7.92 0.84
CA LEU A 78 2.37 7.69 1.87
C LEU A 78 2.50 6.31 2.52
N PHE A 79 2.69 5.25 1.72
CA PHE A 79 2.73 3.87 2.22
C PHE A 79 4.00 3.56 3.03
N THR A 80 5.06 4.34 2.87
CA THR A 80 6.30 4.19 3.67
C THR A 80 6.33 5.08 4.91
N ARG A 81 5.25 5.80 5.25
CA ARG A 81 5.21 6.66 6.46
C ARG A 81 4.91 5.91 7.75
N ALA A 82 4.36 4.71 7.65
CA ALA A 82 4.08 3.87 8.81
C ALA A 82 5.25 2.95 9.12
N LYS A 83 5.74 2.98 10.36
CA LYS A 83 6.78 2.05 10.84
C LYS A 83 6.21 0.67 11.17
N GLN A 84 4.97 0.61 11.67
CA GLN A 84 4.35 -0.63 12.14
C GLN A 84 3.05 -0.97 11.41
N GLN A 85 2.13 -0.01 11.26
CA GLN A 85 0.80 -0.31 10.73
C GLN A 85 0.19 0.83 9.92
N ILE A 86 -0.47 0.47 8.81
CA ILE A 86 -1.40 1.37 8.10
C ILE A 86 -2.84 0.90 8.33
N ARG A 87 -3.74 1.84 8.59
CA ARG A 87 -5.19 1.60 8.57
C ARG A 87 -5.84 2.46 7.50
N VAL A 88 -6.49 1.81 6.53
CA VAL A 88 -7.13 2.48 5.40
C VAL A 88 -8.63 2.53 5.63
N PHE A 89 -9.21 3.73 5.48
CA PHE A 89 -10.65 3.97 5.46
C PHE A 89 -11.07 4.46 4.09
N THR A 90 -12.01 3.75 3.48
CA THR A 90 -12.53 4.09 2.17
C THR A 90 -13.97 3.61 2.03
N SER A 91 -14.79 4.38 1.32
CA SER A 91 -16.12 3.97 0.88
C SER A 91 -16.11 3.37 -0.53
N MET A 92 -14.95 3.33 -1.19
CA MET A 92 -14.77 2.71 -2.51
C MET A 92 -14.46 1.23 -2.39
N ASN A 93 -14.85 0.47 -3.39
CA ASN A 93 -14.25 -0.83 -3.68
C ASN A 93 -13.10 -0.64 -4.69
N TYR A 94 -12.04 -1.46 -4.60
CA TYR A 94 -10.99 -1.47 -5.62
C TYR A 94 -11.55 -1.75 -7.03
N SER A 95 -12.69 -2.45 -7.13
CA SER A 95 -13.40 -2.70 -8.38
C SER A 95 -14.06 -1.45 -8.98
N ASP A 96 -14.25 -0.37 -8.20
CA ASP A 96 -14.78 0.90 -8.70
C ASP A 96 -13.73 1.67 -9.54
N LEU A 97 -12.45 1.28 -9.44
CA LEU A 97 -11.35 1.86 -10.22
C LEU A 97 -11.19 1.13 -11.56
N CYS A 98 -11.62 1.77 -12.64
CA CYS A 98 -11.37 1.37 -14.01
C CYS A 98 -9.95 1.77 -14.43
N VAL A 99 -9.20 0.79 -14.94
CA VAL A 99 -7.80 0.95 -15.39
C VAL A 99 -7.71 0.39 -16.80
N ASP A 100 -7.08 1.15 -17.68
CA ASP A 100 -6.76 0.83 -19.08
C ASP A 100 -5.33 1.28 -19.42
N GLU A 101 -4.90 1.07 -20.67
CA GLU A 101 -3.56 1.44 -21.14
C GLU A 101 -3.22 2.94 -21.03
N ARG A 102 -4.23 3.81 -20.91
CA ARG A 102 -4.07 5.26 -20.81
C ARG A 102 -4.10 5.74 -19.36
N THR A 103 -4.38 4.83 -18.43
CA THR A 103 -4.53 5.15 -17.03
C THR A 103 -3.18 5.55 -16.43
N ARG A 104 -3.23 6.50 -15.50
CA ARG A 104 -2.03 6.98 -14.82
C ARG A 104 -1.63 5.94 -13.78
N ARG A 105 -0.34 5.60 -13.74
CA ARG A 105 0.24 4.63 -12.79
C ARG A 105 -0.18 4.84 -11.33
N GLY A 106 -0.47 6.07 -10.89
CA GLY A 106 -0.98 6.32 -9.54
C GLY A 106 -2.33 5.64 -9.27
N VAL A 107 -3.22 5.61 -10.24
CA VAL A 107 -4.55 4.99 -10.13
C VAL A 107 -4.42 3.46 -10.07
N GLU A 108 -3.55 2.88 -10.88
CA GLU A 108 -3.20 1.45 -10.82
C GLU A 108 -2.68 1.05 -9.44
N VAL A 109 -1.69 1.80 -8.93
CA VAL A 109 -1.10 1.54 -7.61
C VAL A 109 -2.17 1.63 -6.52
N LEU A 110 -3.04 2.65 -6.56
CA LEU A 110 -4.14 2.77 -5.60
C LEU A 110 -5.09 1.57 -5.69
N LYS A 111 -5.50 1.17 -6.90
CA LYS A 111 -6.39 0.02 -7.10
C LYS A 111 -5.83 -1.25 -6.49
N ASN A 112 -4.58 -1.55 -6.83
CA ASN A 112 -3.94 -2.78 -6.39
C ASN A 112 -3.66 -2.77 -4.89
N TYR A 113 -3.33 -1.61 -4.32
CA TYR A 113 -3.20 -1.45 -2.88
C TYR A 113 -4.53 -1.66 -2.14
N LEU A 114 -5.64 -1.12 -2.66
CA LEU A 114 -6.97 -1.34 -2.07
C LEU A 114 -7.44 -2.80 -2.20
N GLN A 115 -7.10 -3.48 -3.30
CA GLN A 115 -7.33 -4.91 -3.44
C GLN A 115 -6.58 -5.67 -2.35
N PHE A 116 -5.27 -5.45 -2.22
CA PHE A 116 -4.44 -6.06 -1.19
C PHE A 116 -4.94 -5.77 0.22
N ALA A 117 -5.25 -4.51 0.55
CA ALA A 117 -5.74 -4.14 1.87
C ALA A 117 -7.07 -4.84 2.24
N LYS A 118 -7.90 -5.18 1.24
CA LYS A 118 -9.18 -5.85 1.45
C LYS A 118 -9.06 -7.37 1.49
N THR A 119 -8.22 -7.95 0.65
CA THR A 119 -8.20 -9.41 0.43
C THR A 119 -6.98 -10.09 1.05
N GLY A 120 -5.94 -9.34 1.40
CA GLY A 120 -4.61 -9.87 1.75
C GLY A 120 -3.83 -10.40 0.55
N TYR A 121 -4.42 -10.40 -0.64
CA TYR A 121 -3.82 -10.93 -1.85
C TYR A 121 -3.31 -9.81 -2.74
N LEU A 122 -2.05 -9.95 -3.15
CA LEU A 122 -1.39 -9.06 -4.07
C LEU A 122 -1.26 -9.78 -5.42
N ASP A 123 -2.09 -9.43 -6.39
CA ASP A 123 -2.22 -10.11 -7.70
C ASP A 123 -1.03 -9.83 -8.65
N PHE A 124 0.14 -9.52 -8.10
CA PHE A 124 1.30 -9.03 -8.86
C PHE A 124 2.38 -10.08 -9.11
N ALA A 125 2.38 -11.17 -8.36
CA ALA A 125 3.37 -12.22 -8.53
C ALA A 125 2.98 -13.08 -9.75
N SER A 126 3.34 -12.60 -10.94
CA SER A 126 3.28 -13.46 -12.11
C SER A 126 4.49 -14.38 -12.07
N LEU A 127 4.26 -15.68 -12.22
CA LEU A 127 5.32 -16.63 -12.53
C LEU A 127 5.99 -16.11 -13.79
N SER A 128 7.24 -15.66 -13.66
CA SER A 128 7.96 -15.09 -14.81
C SER A 128 8.26 -16.17 -15.84
N GLY A 129 8.29 -17.44 -15.41
CA GLY A 129 8.76 -18.57 -16.20
C GLY A 129 10.21 -18.44 -16.62
N ARG A 130 10.97 -17.53 -15.99
CA ARG A 130 12.38 -17.29 -16.29
C ARG A 130 13.23 -18.25 -15.49
N GLU A 131 14.30 -18.70 -16.14
CA GLU A 131 15.35 -19.46 -15.47
C GLU A 131 16.21 -18.55 -14.58
N PRO A 132 16.93 -19.12 -13.59
CA PRO A 132 17.87 -18.36 -12.78
C PRO A 132 18.97 -17.71 -13.62
N ASP A 133 19.40 -16.51 -13.23
CA ASP A 133 20.38 -15.73 -13.99
C ASP A 133 21.83 -16.15 -13.69
N SER A 134 22.05 -16.93 -12.62
CA SER A 134 23.38 -17.39 -12.20
C SER A 134 23.44 -18.85 -11.74
N GLU A 135 24.63 -19.45 -11.83
CA GLU A 135 24.91 -20.78 -11.27
C GLU A 135 24.72 -20.84 -9.75
N PHE A 136 24.97 -19.72 -9.07
CA PHE A 136 24.73 -19.60 -7.64
C PHE A 136 23.24 -19.73 -7.31
N GLU A 137 22.37 -19.01 -8.03
CA GLU A 137 20.91 -19.14 -7.85
C GLU A 137 20.44 -20.56 -8.10
N ARG A 138 20.92 -21.21 -9.19
CA ARG A 138 20.61 -22.63 -9.49
C ARG A 138 20.96 -23.54 -8.33
N TRP A 139 22.15 -23.39 -7.75
CA TRP A 139 22.60 -24.20 -6.63
C TRP A 139 21.73 -23.98 -5.36
N VAL A 140 21.40 -22.72 -5.06
CA VAL A 140 20.52 -22.38 -3.91
C VAL A 140 19.11 -22.96 -4.11
N ILE A 141 18.55 -22.82 -5.31
CA ILE A 141 17.23 -23.36 -5.67
C ILE A 141 17.22 -24.88 -5.49
N GLN A 142 18.24 -25.57 -6.00
CA GLN A 142 18.34 -27.02 -5.86
C GLN A 142 18.38 -27.45 -4.39
N LEU A 143 19.19 -26.77 -3.56
CA LEU A 143 19.28 -27.08 -2.13
C LEU A 143 17.95 -26.87 -1.39
N LEU A 144 17.20 -25.84 -1.75
CA LEU A 144 15.87 -25.56 -1.19
C LEU A 144 14.85 -26.62 -1.62
N GLN A 145 14.86 -27.02 -2.89
CA GLN A 145 14.02 -28.08 -3.43
C GLN A 145 14.31 -29.44 -2.78
N GLU A 146 15.59 -29.78 -2.55
CA GLU A 146 16.01 -30.99 -1.83
C GLU A 146 15.49 -31.01 -0.39
N LYS A 147 15.29 -29.84 0.22
CA LYS A 147 14.66 -29.69 1.54
C LYS A 147 13.13 -29.69 1.51
N GLY A 148 12.52 -29.88 0.34
CA GLY A 148 11.08 -29.96 0.13
C GLY A 148 10.37 -28.62 -0.04
N TYR A 149 11.10 -27.53 -0.27
CA TYR A 149 10.50 -26.23 -0.57
C TYR A 149 10.17 -26.10 -2.06
N GLU A 150 8.98 -25.57 -2.37
CA GLU A 150 8.67 -25.13 -3.73
C GLU A 150 9.27 -23.74 -3.95
N VAL A 151 10.08 -23.61 -5.00
CA VAL A 151 10.84 -22.37 -5.27
C VAL A 151 10.51 -21.87 -6.66
N GLU A 152 10.25 -20.58 -6.76
CA GLU A 152 10.02 -19.87 -8.01
C GLU A 152 11.21 -18.93 -8.28
N PRO A 153 12.02 -19.18 -9.31
CA PRO A 153 13.06 -18.25 -9.73
C PRO A 153 12.45 -17.00 -10.36
N GLN A 154 13.16 -15.88 -10.21
CA GLN A 154 12.88 -14.65 -10.94
C GLN A 154 11.41 -14.22 -10.82
N LEU A 155 10.85 -14.26 -9.61
CA LEU A 155 9.44 -13.93 -9.38
C LEU A 155 9.20 -12.45 -9.70
N GLY A 156 8.32 -12.16 -10.67
CA GLY A 156 8.13 -10.81 -11.20
C GLY A 156 7.08 -10.01 -10.45
N VAL A 157 7.37 -8.73 -10.17
CA VAL A 157 6.41 -7.72 -9.68
C VAL A 157 6.69 -6.40 -10.41
N ALA A 158 5.73 -5.95 -11.23
CA ALA A 158 5.73 -4.63 -11.88
C ALA A 158 7.06 -4.25 -12.60
N GLY A 159 7.68 -5.22 -13.29
CA GLY A 159 8.91 -5.05 -14.06
C GLY A 159 10.21 -5.25 -13.27
N TYR A 160 10.11 -5.53 -11.97
CA TYR A 160 11.21 -5.98 -11.12
C TYR A 160 11.08 -7.48 -10.88
N PHE A 161 12.21 -8.14 -10.59
CA PHE A 161 12.26 -9.57 -10.36
C PHE A 161 12.99 -9.84 -9.04
N ILE A 162 12.47 -10.78 -8.27
CA ILE A 162 13.12 -11.35 -7.09
C ILE A 162 13.84 -12.61 -7.58
N ASP A 163 15.15 -12.68 -7.38
CA ASP A 163 15.97 -13.76 -7.93
C ASP A 163 15.48 -15.15 -7.52
N ILE A 164 15.09 -15.31 -6.25
CA ILE A 164 14.60 -16.57 -5.67
C ILE A 164 13.45 -16.27 -4.71
N ALA A 165 12.29 -16.87 -4.93
CA ALA A 165 11.14 -16.78 -4.03
C ALA A 165 10.68 -18.18 -3.59
N VAL A 166 10.54 -18.41 -2.28
CA VAL A 166 10.08 -19.71 -1.76
C VAL A 166 8.58 -19.66 -1.50
N ARG A 167 7.78 -20.57 -2.04
CA ARG A 167 6.33 -20.58 -1.78
C ARG A 167 6.05 -20.91 -0.32
N HIS A 168 5.12 -20.15 0.27
CA HIS A 168 4.70 -20.42 1.64
C HIS A 168 3.86 -21.72 1.67
N PRO A 169 4.21 -22.72 2.51
CA PRO A 169 3.55 -24.02 2.50
C PRO A 169 2.05 -23.94 2.87
N ASP A 170 1.71 -23.09 3.84
CA ASP A 170 0.33 -22.98 4.35
C ASP A 170 -0.50 -21.84 3.71
N GLN A 171 0.10 -21.00 2.85
CA GLN A 171 -0.55 -19.80 2.32
C GLN A 171 -0.43 -19.76 0.80
N ARG A 172 -1.48 -20.23 0.10
CA ARG A 172 -1.53 -20.24 -1.36
C ARG A 172 -1.37 -18.82 -1.92
N GLY A 173 -0.41 -18.65 -2.81
CA GLY A 173 -0.11 -17.37 -3.47
C GLY A 173 0.87 -16.47 -2.70
N SER A 174 1.32 -16.88 -1.52
CA SER A 174 2.33 -16.17 -0.73
C SER A 174 3.71 -16.79 -0.90
N PHE A 175 4.75 -15.98 -0.71
CA PHE A 175 6.15 -16.39 -0.74
C PHE A 175 6.87 -15.95 0.56
N ILE A 176 7.95 -16.65 0.93
CA ILE A 176 8.87 -16.38 2.05
C ILE A 176 10.09 -15.64 1.51
#